data_AF-U5E975-F1
#
_entry.id   AF-U5E975-F1
#
_cell.length_a   1.000
_cell.length_b   1.000
_cell.length_c   1.000
_cell.angle_alpha   90.00
_cell.angle_beta   90.00
_cell.angle_gamma   90.00
#
_symmetry.space_group_name_H-M   'P 1'
#
loop_
_entity.id
_entity.type
_entity.pdbx_description
1 polymer ?
#
loop_
_entity_poly.entity_id
_entity_poly.type
_entity_poly.pdbx_seq_one_letter_code
_entity_poly.pdbx_strand_id
1 'polypeptide(L)' 'MTRPDSTSSPDPEAARRKAAEAARLARIFGDVLPETTGDERGDDSRRSDSDEWLRSQVPPHHG' A
#
# COMPACT_ATOMS: atom_id res chain seq x y z
N MET A 1 -3.67 -42.15 9.34
CA MET A 1 -2.42 -42.00 8.56
C MET A 1 -2.55 -40.77 7.69
N THR A 2 -1.98 -39.65 8.12
CA THR A 2 -2.06 -38.34 7.42
C THR A 2 -1.17 -38.36 6.18
N ARG A 3 -1.68 -37.94 5.02
CA ARG A 3 -0.92 -37.83 3.77
C ARG A 3 0.15 -36.73 3.89
N PRO A 4 1.35 -36.90 3.33
CA PRO A 4 2.32 -35.82 3.29
C PRO A 4 1.81 -34.74 2.33
N ASP A 5 1.69 -33.51 2.84
CA ASP A 5 1.55 -32.30 2.04
C ASP A 5 2.75 -32.23 1.09
N SER A 6 2.50 -32.38 -0.21
CA SER A 6 3.55 -32.26 -1.21
C SER A 6 3.88 -30.79 -1.34
N THR A 7 4.95 -30.36 -0.67
CA THR A 7 5.59 -29.06 -0.88
C THR A 7 6.08 -29.00 -2.33
N SER A 8 5.20 -28.59 -3.24
CA SER A 8 5.53 -28.36 -4.64
C SER A 8 6.43 -27.12 -4.69
N SER A 9 7.71 -27.32 -5.03
CA SER A 9 8.63 -26.22 -5.26
C SER A 9 8.03 -25.24 -6.27
N PRO A 10 8.05 -23.92 -5.99
CA PRO A 10 7.47 -22.95 -6.90
C PRO A 10 8.19 -23.00 -8.25
N ASP A 11 7.42 -22.97 -9.32
CA ASP A 11 7.92 -22.82 -10.68
C ASP A 11 8.87 -21.61 -10.75
N PRO A 12 10.10 -21.77 -11.29
CA PRO A 12 11.08 -20.68 -11.39
C PRO A 12 10.54 -19.46 -12.14
N GLU A 13 9.60 -19.64 -13.08
CA GLU A 13 8.98 -18.52 -13.78
C GLU A 13 8.04 -17.72 -12.87
N ALA A 14 7.23 -18.40 -12.06
CA ALA A 14 6.38 -17.78 -11.06
C ALA A 14 7.19 -16.98 -10.02
N ALA A 15 8.34 -17.51 -9.58
CA ALA A 15 9.24 -16.81 -8.67
C ALA A 15 9.78 -15.50 -9.27
N ARG A 16 10.16 -15.51 -10.56
CA ARG A 16 10.62 -14.31 -11.27
C ARG A 16 9.53 -13.26 -11.41
N ARG A 17 8.29 -13.66 -11.74
CA ARG A 17 7.13 -12.74 -11.81
C ARG A 17 6.87 -12.08 -10.45
N LYS A 18 6.87 -12.86 -9.37
CA LYS A 18 6.71 -12.34 -8.00
C LYS A 18 7.81 -11.35 -7.64
N ALA A 19 9.06 -11.63 -7.99
CA ALA A 19 10.18 -10.71 -7.75
C ALA A 19 10.04 -9.40 -8.55
N ALA A 20 9.61 -9.47 -9.80
CA ALA A 20 9.38 -8.29 -10.63
C ALA A 20 8.21 -7.42 -10.10
N GLU A 21 7.14 -8.06 -9.62
CA GLU A 21 6.03 -7.37 -8.97
C GLU A 21 6.48 -6.67 -7.68
N ALA A 22 7.24 -7.37 -6.82
CA ALA A 22 7.80 -6.80 -5.61
C ALA A 22 8.69 -5.58 -5.91
N ALA A 23 9.55 -5.65 -6.93
CA ALA A 23 10.38 -4.53 -7.35
C ALA A 23 9.56 -3.34 -7.87
N ARG A 24 8.45 -3.60 -8.58
CA ARG A 24 7.55 -2.54 -9.06
C ARG A 24 6.86 -1.83 -7.90
N LEU A 25 6.39 -2.58 -6.90
CA LEU A 25 5.78 -2.03 -5.70
C LEU A 25 6.80 -1.23 -4.88
N ALA A 26 8.01 -1.75 -4.70
CA ALA A 26 9.06 -1.07 -3.95
C ALA A 26 9.47 0.27 -4.60
N ARG A 27 9.41 0.38 -5.92
CA ARG A 27 9.65 1.66 -6.62
C ARG A 27 8.59 2.73 -6.31
N ILE A 28 7.37 2.34 -5.96
CA ILE A 28 6.27 3.26 -5.66
C ILE A 28 6.19 3.53 -4.16
N PHE A 29 6.33 2.49 -3.34
CA PHE A 29 6.03 2.52 -1.91
C PHE A 29 7.27 2.46 -1.02
N GLY A 30 8.45 2.20 -1.58
CA GLY A 30 9.65 1.84 -0.83
C GLY A 30 9.72 0.35 -0.51
N ASP A 31 10.89 -0.06 -0.03
CA ASP A 31 11.23 -1.41 0.42
C ASP A 31 10.78 -1.70 1.87
N VAL A 32 10.60 -0.66 2.67
CA VAL A 32 10.12 -0.74 4.05
C VAL A 32 8.62 -0.47 4.10
N LEU A 33 7.83 -1.49 4.44
CA LEU A 33 6.45 -1.24 4.84
C LEU A 33 6.43 -0.54 6.20
N PRO A 34 5.57 0.46 6.40
CA PRO A 34 5.44 1.08 7.71
C PRO A 34 4.95 0.06 8.75
N GLU A 35 5.52 0.14 9.95
CA GLU A 35 5.12 -0.69 11.11
C GLU A 35 3.65 -0.49 11.51
N THR A 36 3.06 0.64 11.12
CA THR A 36 1.66 0.98 11.40
C THR A 36 0.88 1.19 10.12
N THR A 37 -0.33 0.66 10.13
CA THR A 37 -1.34 0.87 9.09
C THR A 37 -1.90 2.30 9.15
N GLY A 38 -2.62 2.70 8.09
CA GLY A 38 -3.19 4.03 8.00
C GLY A 38 -4.25 4.30 9.08
N ASP A 39 -4.97 3.28 9.53
CA ASP A 39 -6.00 3.36 10.58
C ASP A 39 -5.41 3.44 12.00
N GLU A 40 -4.25 2.84 12.26
CA GLU A 40 -3.52 2.96 13.53
C GLU A 40 -2.82 4.32 13.68
N ARG A 41 -2.46 4.94 12.56
CA ARG A 41 -1.82 6.27 12.54
C ARG A 41 -2.89 7.33 12.75
N GLY A 42 -2.97 7.85 13.97
CA GLY A 42 -3.94 8.88 14.37
C GLY A 42 -3.95 10.11 13.44
N ASP A 43 -5.07 10.83 13.50
CA ASP A 43 -5.47 11.95 12.65
C ASP A 43 -4.50 13.16 12.63
N ASP A 44 -3.53 13.19 13.55
CA ASP A 44 -2.57 14.30 13.76
C ASP A 44 -1.77 14.65 12.49
N SER A 45 -1.52 13.68 11.62
CA SER A 45 -0.80 13.89 10.35
C SER A 45 -1.68 14.32 9.18
N ARG A 46 -3.01 14.24 9.29
CA ARG A 46 -3.96 14.50 8.19
C ARG A 46 -4.75 15.81 8.35
N ARG A 47 -4.79 16.34 9.57
CA ARG A 47 -5.66 17.47 9.96
C ARG A 47 -5.38 18.79 9.25
N SER A 48 -4.12 19.13 9.03
CA SER A 48 -3.78 20.45 8.48
C SER A 48 -4.05 20.56 6.97
N ASP A 49 -3.72 19.53 6.19
CA ASP A 49 -3.85 19.58 4.72
C ASP A 49 -5.28 19.32 4.23
N SER A 50 -6.08 18.56 4.99
CA SER A 50 -7.42 18.14 4.55
C SER A 50 -8.42 19.32 4.50
N ASP A 51 -8.36 20.19 5.49
CA ASP A 51 -9.24 21.36 5.61
C ASP A 51 -8.87 22.46 4.60
N GLU A 52 -7.57 22.70 4.41
CA GLU A 52 -7.04 23.63 3.40
C GLU A 52 -7.48 23.21 1.99
N TRP A 53 -7.33 21.91 1.69
CA TRP A 53 -7.78 21.33 0.44
C TRP A 53 -9.28 21.49 0.26
N LEU A 54 -10.11 21.18 1.25
CA LEU A 54 -11.57 21.30 1.14
C LEU A 54 -12.02 22.74 0.86
N ARG A 55 -11.40 23.74 1.51
CA ARG A 55 -11.69 25.17 1.25
C ARG A 55 -11.27 25.58 -0.16
N SER A 56 -10.18 25.02 -0.69
CA SER A 56 -9.73 25.28 -2.07
C SER A 56 -10.68 24.72 -3.14
N GLN A 57 -11.51 23.74 -2.78
CA GLN A 57 -12.47 23.12 -3.69
C GLN A 57 -13.81 23.87 -3.76
N VAL A 58 -13.98 24.98 -3.05
CA VAL A 58 -15.21 25.78 -3.12
C VAL A 58 -15.29 26.50 -4.47
N PRO A 59 -16.30 26.22 -5.31
CA PRO A 59 -16.45 26.89 -6.60
C PRO A 59 -16.67 28.41 -6.43
N PRO A 60 -16.23 29.24 -7.39
CA PRO A 60 -16.23 30.71 -7.27
C PRO A 60 -17.62 31.38 -7.31
N HIS A 61 -18.70 30.58 -7.31
CA HIS A 61 -20.08 31.06 -7.46
C HIS A 61 -20.97 30.50 -6.34
N HIS A 62 -20.56 30.70 -5.09
CA HIS A 62 -21.47 30.71 -3.95
C HIS A 62 -21.48 32.10 -3.33
N GLY A 63 -22.26 32.97 -3.98
CA GLY A 63 -22.78 34.22 -3.45
C GLY A 63 -24.27 34.26 -3.75
#